data_AF-A0A1F6AAV0-F1
#
_entry.id   AF-A0A1F6AAV0-F1
#
_cell.length_a   1.000
_cell.length_b   1.000
_cell.length_c   1.000
_cell.angle_alpha   90.00
_cell.angle_beta   90.00
_cell.angle_gamma   90.00
#
_symmetry.space_group_name_H-M   'P 1'
#
loop_
_entity.id
_entity.type
_entity.pdbx_description
1 polymer ?
#
loop_
_entity_poly.entity_id
_entity_poly.type
_entity_poly.pdbx_seq_one_letter_code
_entity_poly.pdbx_strand_id
1 'polypeptide(L)'
;MLDGIYCREKLPLNIFLFLPAKTTVVDYSTKKITRDLVEELKQALKNVRGWGSVEIYVQDFKVTQITERNIKKTSHNIRDLK
;
A
#
# COMPACT_ATOMS: atom_id res chain seq x y z
N MET A 1 -7.36 -30.65 -16.99
CA MET A 1 -7.21 -30.22 -18.39
C MET A 1 -6.05 -29.24 -18.41
N LEU A 2 -4.95 -29.69 -19.02
CA LEU A 2 -3.65 -29.05 -19.27
C LEU A 2 -2.65 -28.98 -18.10
N ASP A 3 -1.67 -29.88 -18.26
CA ASP A 3 -0.47 -30.16 -17.50
C ASP A 3 0.62 -29.08 -17.69
N GLY A 4 1.24 -28.65 -16.58
CA GLY A 4 2.46 -27.85 -16.60
C GLY A 4 3.68 -28.75 -16.44
N ILE A 5 4.38 -29.02 -17.54
CA ILE A 5 5.63 -29.79 -17.58
C ILE A 5 6.74 -28.96 -16.91
N TYR A 6 7.20 -29.38 -15.74
CA TYR A 6 8.40 -28.84 -15.12
C TYR A 6 9.61 -29.64 -15.62
N CYS A 7 10.36 -29.10 -16.59
CA CYS A 7 11.68 -29.62 -16.92
C CYS A 7 12.60 -29.47 -15.71
N ARG A 8 13.05 -30.58 -15.12
CA ARG A 8 14.10 -30.59 -14.10
C ARG A 8 15.32 -31.32 -14.66
N GLU A 9 16.29 -30.53 -15.12
CA GLU A 9 17.64 -31.01 -15.41
C GLU A 9 18.32 -31.48 -14.12
N LYS A 10 19.05 -32.59 -14.25
CA LYS A 10 19.69 -33.35 -13.17
C LYS A 10 21.03 -32.68 -12.83
N LEU A 11 21.08 -31.91 -11.74
CA LEU A 11 22.35 -31.41 -11.20
C LEU A 11 22.99 -32.45 -10.26
N PRO A 12 24.30 -32.73 -10.35
CA PRO A 12 24.98 -33.70 -9.51
C PRO A 12 25.16 -33.20 -8.08
N LEU A 13 25.13 -34.15 -7.14
CA LEU A 13 25.25 -33.98 -5.71
C LEU A 13 26.62 -33.43 -5.29
N ASN A 14 26.67 -32.19 -4.77
CA ASN A 14 27.53 -31.84 -3.64
C ASN A 14 27.15 -30.49 -3.00
N ILE A 15 26.78 -30.56 -1.71
CA ILE A 15 26.97 -29.55 -0.64
C ILE A 15 26.48 -28.10 -0.88
N PHE A 16 25.31 -27.77 -0.33
CA PHE A 16 25.12 -26.90 0.86
C PHE A 16 23.63 -26.92 1.21
N LEU A 17 23.28 -27.03 2.50
CA LEU A 17 21.90 -26.90 2.95
C LEU A 17 21.38 -25.50 2.56
N PHE A 18 20.56 -25.43 1.51
CA PHE A 18 19.71 -24.28 1.28
C PHE A 18 18.40 -24.54 2.02
N LEU A 19 18.32 -24.07 3.25
CA LEU A 19 17.06 -23.98 3.97
C LEU A 19 16.10 -23.17 3.08
N PRO A 20 14.90 -23.67 2.72
CA PRO A 20 13.95 -22.83 2.02
C PRO A 20 13.67 -21.62 2.92
N ALA A 21 13.95 -20.42 2.40
CA ALA A 21 13.54 -19.18 3.06
C ALA A 21 12.07 -19.35 3.45
N LYS A 22 11.79 -19.25 4.75
CA LYS A 22 10.46 -19.42 5.30
C LYS A 22 9.58 -18.34 4.67
N THR A 23 8.82 -18.70 3.64
CA THR A 23 7.82 -17.82 3.03
C THR A 23 6.76 -17.58 4.09
N THR A 24 6.92 -16.51 4.86
CA THR A 24 5.87 -16.02 5.73
C THR A 24 4.79 -15.50 4.82
N VAL A 25 3.77 -16.32 4.58
CA VAL A 25 2.51 -15.86 3.99
C VAL A 25 1.99 -14.80 4.95
N VAL A 26 2.15 -13.53 4.57
CA VAL A 26 1.68 -12.41 5.37
C VAL A 26 0.16 -12.46 5.30
N ASP A 27 -0.49 -12.76 6.42
CA ASP A 27 -1.95 -12.83 6.52
C ASP A 27 -2.54 -11.42 6.49
N TYR A 28 -2.86 -10.91 5.29
CA TYR A 28 -3.56 -9.65 5.10
C TYR A 28 -5.04 -9.83 5.44
N SER A 29 -5.36 -9.76 6.73
CA SER A 29 -6.74 -9.87 7.21
C SER A 29 -7.42 -8.51 7.24
N THR A 30 -8.44 -8.31 6.41
CA THR A 30 -9.35 -7.15 6.50
C THR A 30 -10.11 -7.08 7.83
N LYS A 31 -10.05 -8.15 8.63
CA LYS A 31 -10.66 -8.24 9.96
C LYS A 31 -9.72 -7.84 11.09
N LYS A 32 -8.41 -7.82 10.84
CA LYS A 32 -7.37 -7.51 11.86
C LYS A 32 -6.57 -6.27 11.45
N ILE A 33 -7.28 -5.21 11.11
CA ILE A 33 -6.65 -3.90 10.88
C ILE A 33 -6.17 -3.37 12.24
N THR A 34 -4.91 -2.93 12.31
CA THR A 34 -4.37 -2.28 13.51
C THR A 34 -5.17 -1.02 13.83
N ARG A 35 -5.49 -0.84 15.13
CA ARG A 35 -6.24 0.34 15.58
C ARG A 35 -5.49 1.65 15.27
N ASP A 36 -4.17 1.60 15.32
CA ASP A 36 -3.30 2.76 15.08
C ASP A 36 -3.47 3.28 13.65
N LEU A 37 -3.43 2.40 12.65
CA LEU A 37 -3.62 2.79 11.24
C LEU A 37 -5.01 3.39 11.00
N VAL A 38 -6.04 2.84 11.63
CA VAL A 38 -7.41 3.38 11.53
C VAL A 38 -7.47 4.78 12.15
N GLU A 39 -6.79 5.01 13.26
CA GLU A 39 -6.79 6.30 13.93
C GLU A 39 -5.98 7.34 13.16
N GLU A 40 -4.84 6.97 12.59
CA GLU A 40 -4.06 7.82 11.67
C GLU A 40 -4.90 8.24 10.45
N LEU A 41 -5.63 7.30 9.84
CA LEU A 41 -6.51 7.61 8.70
C LEU A 41 -7.67 8.53 9.11
N LYS A 42 -8.27 8.33 10.29
CA LYS A 42 -9.30 9.24 10.81
C LYS A 42 -8.76 10.64 11.05
N GLN A 43 -7.55 10.76 11.60
CA GLN A 43 -6.91 12.05 11.82
C GLN A 43 -6.61 12.74 10.49
N ALA A 44 -6.06 12.02 9.52
CA ALA A 44 -5.77 12.56 8.19
C ALA A 44 -7.02 13.09 7.48
N LEU A 45 -8.13 12.36 7.57
CA LEU A 45 -9.41 12.81 7.01
C LEU A 45 -9.98 14.03 7.75
N LYS A 46 -9.85 14.11 9.08
CA LYS A 46 -10.29 15.28 9.87
C LYS A 46 -9.48 16.54 9.57
N ASN A 47 -8.20 16.36 9.23
CA ASN A 47 -7.30 17.47 8.91
C ASN A 47 -7.60 18.11 7.56
N VAL A 48 -8.34 17.43 6.66
CA VAL A 48 -8.81 18.02 5.41
C VAL A 48 -9.97 18.97 5.69
N ARG A 49 -9.69 20.27 5.69
CA ARG A 49 -10.67 21.33 5.97
C ARG A 49 -11.33 21.81 4.68
N GLY A 50 -12.48 21.22 4.36
CA GLY A 50 -13.30 21.60 3.21
C GLY A 50 -12.99 20.77 1.97
N TRP A 51 -12.07 21.23 1.12
CA TRP A 51 -11.66 20.49 -0.08
C TRP A 51 -10.23 19.98 0.05
N GLY A 52 -9.99 18.78 -0.46
CA GLY A 52 -8.67 18.19 -0.41
C GLY A 52 -8.63 16.75 -0.91
N SER A 53 -7.49 16.12 -0.71
CA SER A 53 -7.27 14.69 -0.94
C SER A 53 -6.40 14.12 0.16
N VAL A 54 -6.58 12.84 0.43
CA VAL A 54 -5.65 12.04 1.25
C VAL A 54 -5.10 10.95 0.35
N GLU A 55 -3.78 10.84 0.32
CA GLU A 55 -3.04 9.87 -0.49
C GLU A 55 -2.30 8.91 0.44
N ILE A 56 -2.39 7.61 0.17
CA ILE A 56 -1.78 6.55 0.99
C ILE A 56 -0.72 5.85 0.16
N TYR A 57 0.51 5.86 0.65
CA TYR A 57 1.63 5.15 0.04
C TYR A 57 1.91 3.87 0.81
N VAL A 58 2.01 2.78 0.05
CA VAL A 58 2.28 1.44 0.55
C VAL A 58 3.57 0.94 -0.05
N GLN A 59 4.50 0.51 0.80
CA GLN A 59 5.76 -0.12 0.40
C GLN A 59 5.98 -1.36 1.28
N ASP A 60 6.49 -2.43 0.69
CA ASP A 60 6.70 -3.72 1.40
C ASP A 60 5.45 -4.19 2.15
N PHE A 61 4.29 -3.97 1.51
CA PHE A 61 2.96 -4.28 2.04
C PHE A 61 2.60 -3.59 3.35
N LYS A 62 3.27 -2.47 3.67
CA LYS A 62 3.01 -1.62 4.84
C LYS A 62 2.74 -0.21 4.38
N VAL A 63 1.82 0.47 5.07
CA VAL A 63 1.64 1.91 4.88
C VAL A 63 2.89 2.60 5.41
N THR A 64 3.56 3.36 4.55
CA THR A 64 4.80 4.07 4.89
C THR A 64 4.61 5.57 4.94
N GLN A 65 3.59 6.08 4.25
CA GLN A 65 3.29 7.51 4.24
C GLN A 65 1.81 7.75 3.98
N ILE A 66 1.24 8.71 4.71
CA ILE A 66 -0.07 9.29 4.45
C ILE A 66 0.17 10.76 4.15
N THR A 67 -0.32 11.24 3.00
CA THR A 67 -0.19 12.64 2.58
C THR A 67 -1.55 13.29 2.55
N GLU A 68 -1.65 14.46 3.16
CA GLU A 68 -2.87 15.26 3.23
C GLU A 68 -2.71 16.51 2.39
N ARG A 69 -3.62 16.73 1.44
CA ARG A 69 -3.65 17.93 0.61
C ARG A 69 -4.90 18.73 0.92
N ASN A 70 -4.71 19.94 1.45
CA ASN A 70 -5.79 20.90 1.64
C ASN A 70 -5.85 21.87 0.45
N ILE A 71 -7.02 21.99 -0.15
CA ILE A 71 -7.27 22.79 -1.35
C ILE A 71 -8.21 23.93 -1.00
N LYS A 72 -7.70 25.16 -1.00
CA LYS A 72 -8.54 26.35 -0.90
C LYS A 72 -9.08 26.71 -2.29
N LYS A 73 -10.39 26.61 -2.50
CA LYS A 73 -11.02 27.16 -3.71
C LYS A 73 -11.14 28.67 -3.55
N THR A 74 -10.57 29.42 -4.49
CA THR A 74 -10.75 30.86 -4.60
C THR A 74 -11.89 31.14 -5.57
N SER A 75 -12.89 31.91 -5.14
CA SER A 75 -13.95 32.42 -6.01
C SER A 75 -13.42 33.62 -6.81
N HIS A 76 -12.48 33.39 -7.72
CA HIS A 76 -12.16 34.39 -8.73
C HIS A 76 -13.15 34.20 -9.86
N ASN A 77 -14.17 35.06 -9.90
CA ASN A 77 -15.04 35.14 -11.05
C ASN A 77 -14.21 35.79 -12.17
N ILE A 78 -13.99 35.07 -13.27
CA ILE A 78 -13.26 35.58 -14.44
C ILE A 78 -13.90 36.88 -14.98
N ARG A 79 -15.14 37.18 -14.59
CA ARG A 79 -15.87 38.41 -14.95
C ARG A 79 -15.40 39.66 -14.21
N ASP A 80 -14.69 39.52 -13.10
CA ASP A 80 -14.23 40.65 -12.26
C ASP A 80 -12.88 41.25 -12.76
N LEU A 81 -12.33 40.69 -13.84
CA LEU A 81 -11.08 41.11 -14.51
C LEU A 81 -11.33 42.03 -15.71
N LYS A 82 -12.52 42.64 -15.83
CA LYS A 82 -12.87 43.56 -16.91
C LYS A 82 -12.70 45.02 -16.51
#